data_AF-A0A4Y2MHE3-F1
#
_entry.id   AF-A0A4Y2MHE3-F1
#
_cell.length_a   1.000
_cell.length_b   1.000
_cell.length_c   1.000
_cell.angle_alpha   90.00
_cell.angle_beta   90.00
_cell.angle_gamma   90.00
#
_symmetry.space_group_name_H-M   'P 1'
#
loop_
_entity.id
_entity.type
_entity.pdbx_description
1 polymer ?
#
loop_
_entity_poly.entity_id
_entity_poly.type
_entity_poly.pdbx_seq_one_letter_code
_entity_poly.pdbx_strand_id
1 'polypeptide(L)' 'MYNPKRRRGLSPKLQQNWERPYTVVKKLNDVVYRVQMSPNAKPKVIYINRLAPYRVTDHSS' A
#
# COMPACT_ATOMS: atom_id res chain seq x y z
N MET A 1 -0.45 0.91 1.07
CA MET A 1 0.26 0.35 2.25
C MET A 1 0.35 1.40 3.35
N TYR A 2 0.13 1.06 4.62
CA TYR A 2 0.30 2.02 5.72
C TYR A 2 1.77 2.39 5.90
N ASN A 3 2.09 3.65 5.62
CA ASN A 3 3.42 4.23 5.67
C ASN A 3 3.29 5.71 6.09
N PRO A 4 3.17 6.00 7.40
CA PRO A 4 2.94 7.35 7.91
C PRO A 4 4.17 8.22 7.66
N LYS A 5 4.24 8.81 6.47
CA LYS A 5 5.28 9.76 6.08
C LYS A 5 4.80 11.17 6.37
N ARG A 6 5.51 11.84 7.27
CA ARG A 6 5.22 13.23 7.63
C ARG A 6 5.73 14.19 6.57
N ARG A 7 4.82 14.95 5.97
CA ARG A 7 5.11 16.16 5.18
C ARG A 7 5.20 17.35 6.14
N ARG A 8 6.30 18.10 6.06
CA ARG A 8 6.45 19.36 6.82
C ARG A 8 5.40 20.37 6.35
N GLY A 9 4.86 21.16 7.29
CA GLY A 9 3.83 22.17 7.00
C GLY A 9 2.38 21.66 6.97
N LEU A 10 2.12 20.36 7.14
CA LEU A 10 0.77 19.79 7.21
C LEU A 10 0.48 19.18 8.59
N SER A 11 -0.76 19.28 9.07
CA SER A 11 -1.18 18.63 10.33
C SER A 11 -1.12 17.10 10.22
N PRO A 12 -0.49 16.38 11.17
CA PRO A 12 -0.32 14.92 11.09
C PRO A 12 -1.62 14.14 10.91
N LYS A 13 -2.73 14.61 11.50
CA LYS A 13 -4.04 13.93 11.44
C LYS A 13 -4.71 14.05 10.07
N LEU A 14 -4.33 15.06 9.28
CA LEU A 14 -4.91 15.35 7.96
C LEU A 14 -4.06 14.80 6.81
N GLN A 15 -2.97 14.07 7.11
CA GLN A 15 -2.10 13.51 6.09
C GLN A 15 -2.52 12.09 5.70
N GLN A 16 -2.45 11.80 4.40
CA GLN A 16 -2.67 10.45 3.88
C GLN A 16 -1.53 9.53 4.34
N ASN A 17 -1.83 8.64 5.28
CA ASN A 17 -0.87 7.65 5.79
C ASN A 17 -0.77 6.39 4.92
N TRP A 18 -1.68 6.24 3.94
CA TRP A 18 -1.63 5.14 2.99
C TRP A 18 -0.83 5.54 1.75
N GLU A 19 0.26 4.82 1.52
CA GLU A 19 0.97 4.83 0.25
C GLU A 19 0.11 4.17 -0.83
N ARG A 20 0.45 4.49 -2.09
CA ARG A 20 -0.21 4.04 -3.33
C ARG A 20 -0.60 2.54 -3.32
N PRO A 21 -1.55 2.14 -4.18
CA PRO A 21 -1.93 0.75 -4.33
C PRO A 21 -0.71 -0.10 -4.70
N TYR A 22 -0.66 -1.30 -4.15
CA TYR A 22 0.31 -2.31 -4.52
C TYR A 22 -0.44 -3.55 -4.98
N THR A 23 0.14 -4.27 -5.93
CA THR A 23 -0.35 -5.59 -6.33
C THR A 23 0.29 -6.64 -5.43
N VAL A 24 -0.52 -7.55 -4.89
CA VAL A 24 -0.02 -8.73 -4.18
C VAL A 24 0.57 -9.69 -5.21
N VAL A 25 1.86 -10.03 -5.05
CA VAL A 25 2.57 -10.95 -5.94
C VAL A 25 2.48 -12.37 -5.42
N LYS A 26 2.67 -12.54 -4.12
CA LYS A 26 2.68 -13.85 -3.46
C LYS A 26 2.25 -13.72 -2.01
N LYS A 27 1.35 -14.60 -1.57
CA LYS A 27 1.14 -14.86 -0.15
C LYS A 27 2.26 -15.77 0.34
N LEU A 28 3.09 -15.29 1.26
CA LEU A 28 4.15 -16.12 1.84
C LEU A 28 3.57 -16.99 2.94
N ASN A 29 2.77 -16.38 3.82
CA ASN A 29 2.11 -17.00 4.98
C ASN A 29 0.75 -16.30 5.19
N ASP A 30 -0.01 -16.70 6.21
CA ASP A 30 -1.29 -16.04 6.53
C ASP A 30 -1.16 -14.58 6.96
N VAL A 31 -0.02 -14.22 7.55
CA VAL A 31 0.23 -12.87 8.06
C VAL A 31 1.22 -12.07 7.23
N VAL A 32 1.93 -12.70 6.29
CA VAL A 32 3.02 -12.07 5.50
C VAL A 32 2.78 -12.22 4.00
N TYR A 33 2.87 -11.09 3.28
CA TYR A 33 2.63 -10.99 1.85
C TYR A 33 3.80 -10.30 1.15
N ARG A 34 4.08 -10.72 -0.08
CA ARG A 34 4.98 -10.04 -1.00
C ARG A 34 4.16 -9.20 -1.97
N VAL A 35 4.46 -7.91 -2.05
CA VAL A 35 3.75 -6.93 -2.86
C VAL A 35 4.69 -6.17 -3.79
N GLN A 36 4.17 -5.66 -4.91
CA GLN A 36 4.92 -4.83 -5.86
C GLN A 36 4.10 -3.63 -6.33
N MET A 37 4.77 -2.51 -6.60
CA MET A 37 4.09 -1.27 -7.04
C MET A 37 3.77 -1.31 -8.54
N SER A 38 4.68 -1.88 -9.32
CA SER A 38 4.58 -2.09 -10.76
C SER A 38 5.30 -3.39 -11.12
N PRO A 39 5.10 -3.96 -12.32
CA PRO A 39 5.70 -5.25 -12.71
C PRO A 39 7.24 -5.28 -12.60
N ASN A 40 7.89 -4.14 -12.80
CA ASN A 40 9.35 -4.03 -12.80
C ASN A 40 9.91 -3.49 -11.48
N ALA A 41 9.06 -3.11 -10.53
CA ALA A 41 9.51 -2.61 -9.23
C ALA A 41 9.96 -3.76 -8.33
N LYS A 42 11.04 -3.54 -7.57
CA LYS A 42 11.51 -4.51 -6.56
C LYS A 42 10.37 -4.86 -5.59
N PRO A 43 10.00 -6.15 -5.46
CA PRO A 43 8.97 -6.57 -4.53
C PRO A 43 9.38 -6.34 -3.06
N LYS A 44 8.39 -6.07 -2.21
CA LYS A 44 8.57 -5.86 -0.76
C LYS A 44 7.76 -6.89 0.00
N VAL A 45 8.28 -7.31 1.16
CA VAL A 45 7.59 -8.23 2.09
C VAL A 45 6.99 -7.41 3.22
N ILE A 46 5.69 -7.58 3.49
CA ILE A 46 4.94 -6.79 4.47
C ILE A 46 3.90 -7.63 5.22
N TYR A 47 3.57 -7.19 6.44
CA TYR A 47 2.49 -7.74 7.23
C TYR A 47 1.11 -7.29 6.72
N ILE A 48 0.12 -8.18 6.81
CA ILE A 48 -1.26 -7.90 6.38
C ILE A 48 -1.89 -6.69 7.09
N ASN A 49 -1.52 -6.42 8.35
CA ASN A 49 -2.00 -5.26 9.11
C ASN A 49 -1.59 -3.91 8.50
N ARG A 50 -0.67 -3.89 7.52
CA ARG A 50 -0.26 -2.69 6.79
C ARG A 50 -0.92 -2.57 5.41
N LEU A 51 -1.82 -3.49 5.07
CA LEU A 51 -2.60 -3.51 3.85
C LEU A 51 -4.05 -3.15 4.15
N ALA A 52 -4.67 -2.46 3.21
CA ALA A 52 -6.11 -2.27 3.15
C ALA A 52 -6.55 -2.63 1.73
N PRO A 53 -7.73 -3.26 1.55
CA PRO A 53 -8.29 -3.49 0.23
C PRO A 53 -8.41 -2.18 -0.55
N TYR A 54 -7.91 -2.16 -1.79
CA TYR A 54 -8.08 -1.02 -2.68
C TYR A 54 -9.37 -1.20 -3.47
N ARG A 55 -10.27 -0.22 -3.41
CA ARG A 55 -11.49 -0.20 -4.24
C ARG A 55 -11.15 0.41 -5.58
N VAL A 56 -11.18 -0.39 -6.63
CA VAL A 56 -11.20 0.15 -7.99
C VAL A 56 -12.58 0.78 -8.17
N THR A 57 -12.62 2.10 -8.17
CA THR A 57 -13.75 2.82 -8.73
C THR A 57 -13.60 2.77 -10.23
N ASP A 58 -14.45 2.03 -10.94
CA ASP A 58 -14.52 2.06 -12.40
C ASP A 58 -14.72 3.51 -12.85
N HIS A 59 -13.62 4.16 -13.23
CA HIS A 59 -13.62 5.39 -14.00
C HIS A 59 -13.45 4.96 -15.46
N SER A 60 -14.32 4.07 -15.91
CA SER A 60 -14.50 3.75 -17.32
C SER A 60 -15.29 4.91 -17.92
N SER A 61 -14.56 5.82 -18.58
CA SER A 61 -15.13 6.67 -19.64
C SER A 61 -15.16 5.90 -20.95
#